data_AF-A0A7X9KE21-F1
#
_entry.id   AF-A0A7X9KE21-F1
#
_cell.length_a   1.000
_cell.length_b   1.000
_cell.length_c   1.000
_cell.angle_alpha   90.00
_cell.angle_beta   90.00
_cell.angle_gamma   90.00
#
_symmetry.space_group_name_H-M   'P 1'
#
loop_
_entity.id
_entity.type
_entity.pdbx_description
1 polymer ?
#
loop_
_entity_poly.entity_id
_entity_poly.type
_entity_poly.pdbx_seq_one_letter_code
_entity_poly.pdbx_strand_id
1 'polypeptide(L)'
;MSNLGKIKCLAGTVIRADSASPVSNFEVARVGSERLLGEVIRIDGKEVDIQVYEEIDGVHVGEPVEFTGEPLGVDLGPGLLGSVLDGIGRPLGGFSSE
;
A
#
# COMPACT_ATOMS: atom_id res chain seq x y z
N MET A 1 -0.83 -10.47 -14.45
CA MET A 1 -1.82 -9.46 -14.86
C MET A 1 -2.04 -8.58 -13.64
N SER A 2 -1.88 -7.27 -13.76
CA SER A 2 -2.11 -6.34 -12.64
C SER A 2 -3.60 -6.37 -12.27
N ASN A 3 -3.93 -6.75 -11.03
CA ASN A 3 -5.31 -6.71 -10.54
C ASN A 3 -5.64 -5.25 -10.18
N LEU A 4 -6.57 -4.65 -10.91
CA LEU A 4 -6.89 -3.22 -10.81
C LEU A 4 -8.29 -2.99 -10.26
N GLY A 5 -8.37 -1.93 -9.46
CA GLY A 5 -9.56 -1.38 -8.83
C GLY A 5 -9.62 0.13 -8.97
N LYS A 6 -10.69 0.73 -8.44
CA LYS A 6 -10.89 2.17 -8.36
C LYS A 6 -11.41 2.59 -7.00
N ILE A 7 -10.89 3.71 -6.52
CA ILE A 7 -11.33 4.32 -5.26
C ILE A 7 -12.81 4.72 -5.36
N LYS A 8 -13.61 4.29 -4.39
CA LYS A 8 -15.02 4.64 -4.22
C LYS A 8 -15.23 5.73 -3.18
N CYS A 9 -14.52 5.65 -2.06
CA CYS A 9 -14.58 6.66 -1.01
C CYS A 9 -13.31 6.65 -0.13
N LEU A 10 -13.13 7.75 0.60
CA LEU A 10 -12.01 8.02 1.50
C LEU A 10 -12.58 8.30 2.90
N ALA A 11 -12.06 7.65 3.94
CA ALA A 11 -12.47 7.82 5.32
C ALA A 11 -11.22 7.85 6.23
N GLY A 12 -10.64 9.05 6.39
CA GLY A 12 -9.31 9.17 6.98
C GLY A 12 -8.28 8.40 6.13
N THR A 13 -7.42 7.62 6.76
CA THR A 13 -6.42 6.77 6.07
C THR A 13 -7.01 5.48 5.49
N VAL A 14 -8.30 5.21 5.72
CA VAL A 14 -8.98 4.02 5.17
C VAL A 14 -9.62 4.40 3.83
N ILE A 15 -9.25 3.66 2.79
CA ILE A 15 -9.74 3.85 1.43
C ILE A 15 -10.56 2.64 1.03
N ARG A 16 -11.76 2.87 0.50
CA ARG A 16 -12.56 1.83 -0.12
C ARG A 16 -12.38 1.85 -1.61
N ALA A 17 -12.10 0.69 -2.20
CA ALA A 17 -11.99 0.51 -3.65
C ALA A 17 -12.85 -0.68 -4.13
N ASP A 18 -13.23 -0.67 -5.41
CA ASP A 18 -13.71 -1.88 -6.06
C ASP A 18 -12.54 -2.76 -6.53
N SER A 19 -12.77 -4.06 -6.69
CA SER A 19 -11.83 -4.97 -7.33
C SER A 19 -12.49 -5.76 -8.46
N ALA A 20 -11.79 -5.89 -9.58
CA ALA A 20 -12.22 -6.69 -10.72
C ALA A 20 -11.86 -8.19 -10.58
N SER A 21 -10.92 -8.52 -9.70
CA SER A 21 -10.44 -9.90 -9.50
C SER A 21 -10.37 -10.25 -8.00
N PRO A 22 -10.23 -11.55 -7.65
CA PRO A 22 -10.04 -11.94 -6.25
C PRO A 22 -8.86 -11.21 -5.61
N VAL A 23 -9.05 -10.78 -4.36
CA VAL A 23 -8.05 -10.12 -3.52
C VAL A 23 -7.96 -10.90 -2.22
N SER A 24 -6.79 -10.92 -1.59
CA SER A 24 -6.57 -11.58 -0.31
C SER A 24 -6.50 -10.57 0.84
N ASN A 25 -6.90 -10.97 2.06
CA ASN A 25 -6.63 -10.16 3.25
C ASN A 25 -5.11 -10.06 3.48
N PHE A 26 -4.66 -8.93 4.02
CA PHE A 26 -3.26 -8.59 4.28
C PHE A 26 -2.39 -8.44 3.02
N GLU A 27 -3.00 -8.47 1.84
CA GLU A 27 -2.33 -8.21 0.58
C GLU A 27 -1.98 -6.72 0.45
N VAL A 28 -0.84 -6.43 -0.18
CA VAL A 28 -0.42 -5.06 -0.46
C VAL A 28 -1.28 -4.46 -1.58
N ALA A 29 -1.69 -3.22 -1.37
CA ALA A 29 -2.31 -2.38 -2.37
C ALA A 29 -1.44 -1.14 -2.66
N ARG A 30 -1.40 -0.70 -3.92
CA ARG A 30 -0.84 0.57 -4.37
C ARG A 30 -1.99 1.48 -4.71
N VAL A 31 -2.15 2.56 -3.95
CA VAL A 31 -3.33 3.43 -4.05
C VAL A 31 -2.99 4.74 -4.75
N GLY A 32 -3.84 5.13 -5.71
CA GLY A 32 -3.71 6.39 -6.42
C GLY A 32 -2.62 6.38 -7.49
N SER A 33 -2.53 7.50 -8.19
CA SER A 33 -1.48 7.79 -9.16
C SER A 33 -0.07 7.78 -8.55
N GLU A 34 0.06 8.22 -7.30
CA GLU A 34 1.30 8.23 -6.52
C GLU A 34 1.69 6.84 -5.95
N ARG A 35 0.83 5.82 -6.13
CA ARG A 35 1.10 4.43 -5.72
C ARG A 35 1.44 4.28 -4.22
N LEU A 36 0.70 4.99 -3.38
CA LEU A 36 0.83 4.96 -1.93
C LEU A 36 0.67 3.53 -1.42
N LEU A 37 1.52 3.14 -0.47
CA LEU A 37 1.49 1.80 0.10
C LEU A 37 0.31 1.65 1.07
N GLY A 38 -0.50 0.61 0.85
CA GLY A 38 -1.56 0.22 1.78
C GLY A 38 -1.71 -1.29 1.89
N GLU A 39 -2.56 -1.71 2.81
CA GLU A 39 -2.84 -3.10 3.13
C GLU A 39 -4.35 -3.35 3.11
N VAL A 40 -4.77 -4.47 2.52
CA VAL A 40 -6.16 -4.92 2.54
C VAL A 40 -6.54 -5.41 3.93
N ILE A 41 -7.47 -4.70 4.57
CA ILE A 41 -7.93 -5.01 5.94
C ILE A 41 -9.32 -5.64 6.00
N ARG A 42 -10.13 -5.48 4.94
CA ARG A 42 -11.47 -6.07 4.84
C ARG A 42 -11.89 -6.25 3.39
N ILE A 43 -12.53 -7.38 3.10
CA ILE A 43 -13.13 -7.68 1.80
C ILE A 43 -14.63 -7.91 1.99
N ASP A 44 -15.44 -7.19 1.23
CA ASP A 44 -16.90 -7.21 1.25
C ASP A 44 -17.44 -7.39 -0.18
N GLY A 45 -17.53 -8.65 -0.61
CA GLY A 45 -17.89 -8.99 -1.99
C GLY A 45 -16.86 -8.48 -3.00
N LYS A 46 -17.18 -7.37 -3.69
CA LYS A 46 -16.28 -6.71 -4.66
C LYS A 46 -15.68 -5.41 -4.14
N GLU A 47 -16.06 -4.99 -2.93
CA GLU A 47 -15.49 -3.82 -2.28
C GLU A 47 -14.38 -4.26 -1.32
N VAL A 48 -13.32 -3.47 -1.26
CA VAL A 48 -12.14 -3.76 -0.46
C VAL A 48 -11.80 -2.50 0.34
N ASP A 49 -11.67 -2.64 1.66
CA ASP A 49 -11.14 -1.57 2.51
C ASP A 49 -9.62 -1.76 2.65
N ILE A 50 -8.91 -0.66 2.45
CA ILE A 50 -7.46 -0.59 2.39
C ILE A 50 -7.01 0.44 3.43
N GLN A 51 -6.13 0.04 4.33
CA GLN A 51 -5.44 0.97 5.22
C GLN A 51 -4.19 1.47 4.51
N VAL A 52 -4.09 2.78 4.28
CA VAL A 52 -2.89 3.40 3.72
C VAL A 52 -1.91 3.74 4.84
N TYR A 53 -0.61 3.52 4.61
CA TYR A 53 0.46 3.78 5.59
C TYR A 53 1.10 5.17 5.45
N GLU A 54 0.77 5.86 4.36
CA GLU A 54 1.26 7.20 4.01
C GLU A 54 0.10 8.22 4.07
N GLU A 55 0.43 9.51 4.06
CA GLU A 55 -0.57 10.57 3.95
C GLU A 55 -1.32 10.46 2.61
N ILE A 56 -2.63 10.70 2.64
CA ILE A 56 -3.50 10.57 1.45
C ILE A 56 -3.79 11.92 0.77
N ASP A 57 -2.98 12.94 1.05
CA ASP A 57 -3.08 14.26 0.42
C ASP A 57 -3.01 14.13 -1.10
N GLY A 58 -4.03 14.67 -1.78
CA GLY A 58 -4.11 14.62 -3.25
C GLY A 58 -4.64 13.31 -3.83
N VAL A 59 -5.07 12.34 -3.01
CA VAL A 59 -5.80 11.16 -3.48
C VAL A 59 -7.28 11.48 -3.65
N HIS A 60 -7.86 11.08 -4.79
CA HIS A 60 -9.26 11.36 -5.14
C HIS A 60 -10.06 10.10 -5.50
N VAL A 61 -11.38 10.20 -5.36
CA VAL A 61 -12.31 9.17 -5.83
C VAL A 61 -12.15 8.94 -7.33
N GLY A 62 -12.17 7.67 -7.74
CA GLY A 62 -12.00 7.24 -9.13
C GLY A 62 -10.56 6.94 -9.54
N GLU A 63 -9.57 7.30 -8.71
CA GLU A 63 -8.17 6.94 -8.94
C GLU A 63 -7.93 5.42 -8.87
N PRO A 64 -6.89 4.92 -9.55
CA PRO A 64 -6.62 3.50 -9.61
C PRO A 64 -6.13 2.94 -8.27
N VAL A 65 -6.44 1.67 -8.04
CA VAL A 65 -5.82 0.85 -7.00
C VAL A 65 -5.26 -0.39 -7.65
N GLU A 66 -4.01 -0.73 -7.37
CA GLU A 66 -3.38 -1.96 -7.84
C GLU A 66 -3.19 -2.92 -6.65
N PHE A 67 -3.70 -4.14 -6.77
CA PHE A 67 -3.58 -5.21 -5.78
C PHE A 67 -2.46 -6.18 -6.22
N THR A 68 -1.47 -6.41 -5.37
CA THR A 68 -0.21 -7.08 -5.75
C THR A 68 -0.29 -8.61 -5.76
N GLY A 69 -1.27 -9.21 -5.08
CA GLY A 69 -1.34 -10.64 -4.80
C GLY A 69 -0.42 -11.11 -3.67
N GLU A 70 0.37 -10.22 -3.08
CA GLU A 70 1.44 -10.56 -2.14
C GLU A 70 1.29 -9.79 -0.83
N PRO A 71 1.59 -10.42 0.32
CA PRO A 71 1.61 -9.73 1.60
C PRO A 71 2.79 -8.77 1.69
N LEU A 72 2.74 -7.84 2.66
CA LEU A 72 3.87 -6.96 2.92
C LEU A 72 5.09 -7.78 3.37
N GLY A 73 6.22 -7.57 2.71
CA GLY A 73 7.48 -8.23 2.99
C GLY A 73 8.63 -7.24 3.03
N VAL A 74 9.74 -7.67 3.64
CA VAL A 74 11.00 -6.92 3.67
C VAL A 74 12.13 -7.81 3.18
N ASP A 75 13.03 -7.23 2.39
CA ASP A 75 14.21 -7.93 1.91
C ASP A 75 15.23 -8.10 3.04
N LEU A 76 15.66 -9.35 3.26
CA LEU A 76 16.67 -9.68 4.26
C LEU A 76 18.01 -9.98 3.60
N GLY A 77 19.05 -9.22 3.96
CA GLY A 77 20.38 -9.44 3.40
C GLY A 77 21.47 -8.52 3.94
N PRO A 78 22.69 -8.65 3.38
CA PRO A 78 23.79 -7.73 3.65
C PRO A 78 23.38 -6.27 3.37
N GLY A 79 23.81 -5.34 4.22
CA GLY A 79 23.43 -3.93 4.14
C GLY A 79 22.27 -3.51 5.05
N LEU A 80 21.60 -4.46 5.73
CA LEU A 80 20.63 -4.13 6.78
C LEU A 80 21.28 -3.67 8.09
N LEU A 81 22.39 -4.30 8.49
CA LEU A 81 23.09 -3.94 9.72
C LEU A 81 23.72 -2.56 9.57
N GLY A 82 23.43 -1.67 10.53
CA GLY A 82 23.88 -0.27 10.50
C GLY A 82 22.95 0.68 9.73
N SER A 83 21.94 0.17 9.05
CA SER A 83 20.92 0.99 8.38
C SER A 83 19.81 1.41 9.33
N VAL A 84 19.25 2.59 9.11
CA VAL A 84 18.03 3.08 9.78
C VAL A 84 16.88 2.92 8.79
N LEU A 85 15.84 2.18 9.18
CA LEU A 85 14.67 1.91 8.35
C LEU A 85 13.43 2.60 8.94
N ASP A 86 12.47 2.93 8.09
CA ASP A 86 11.12 3.33 8.52
C ASP A 86 10.25 2.10 8.88
N GLY A 87 9.00 2.35 9.26
CA GLY A 87 8.04 1.31 9.65
C GLY A 87 7.62 0.33 8.54
N ILE A 88 7.97 0.62 7.29
CA ILE A 88 7.67 -0.22 6.12
C ILE A 88 8.94 -0.74 5.43
N GLY A 89 10.10 -0.59 6.08
CA GLY A 89 11.38 -1.15 5.65
C GLY A 89 12.14 -0.32 4.61
N ARG A 90 11.74 0.92 4.32
CA ARG A 90 12.51 1.81 3.43
C ARG A 90 13.70 2.39 4.21
N PRO A 91 14.91 2.45 3.62
CA PRO A 91 16.04 3.10 4.27
C PRO A 91 15.78 4.60 4.38
N LEU A 92 15.77 5.11 5.61
CA LEU A 92 15.85 6.53 5.87
C LEU A 92 17.30 6.92 5.58
N GLY A 93 17.54 7.58 4.44
CA GLY A 93 18.88 7.90 3.95
C GLY A 93 19.86 8.31 5.07
N GLY A 94 21.06 7.72 5.01
CA GLY A 94 22.02 7.74 6.11
C GLY A 94 22.35 9.14 6.62
N PHE A 95 22.54 9.25 7.94
CA PHE A 95 23.40 10.29 8.47
C PHE A 95 24.76 10.18 7.76
N SER A 96 25.01 11.13 6.87
CA SER A 96 26.35 11.37 6.35
C SER A 96 27.19 11.89 7.50
N SER A 97 28.03 11.05 8.07
CA SER A 97 29.23 11.49 8.80
C SER A 97 30.14 10.31 9.11
N GLU A 98 31.27 10.34 8.39
CA GLU A 98 32.60 9.75 8.66
C GLU A 98 32.81 8.23 8.46
#